data_AF-A0A968YFD9-F1
#
_entry.id   AF-A0A968YFD9-F1
#
_cell.length_a   1.000
_cell.length_b   1.000
_cell.length_c   1.000
_cell.angle_alpha   90.00
_cell.angle_beta   90.00
_cell.angle_gamma   90.00
#
_symmetry.space_group_name_H-M   'P 1'
#
loop_
_entity.id
_entity.type
_entity.pdbx_description
1 polymer ?
#
loop_
_entity_poly.entity_id
_entity_poly.type
_entity_poly.pdbx_seq_one_letter_code
_entity_poly.pdbx_strand_id
1 'polypeptide(L)'
;MKQYLVPLLFLLSWSSVAWAQQVRELNLKGTTNMGPIAVDPSGVIIHLKNGEKIQGLSLQPPNQIELYPLDGQLCSGVQTCNGQPPSMLQLTRVRSKQIKGKIPNADGSSMLVIVTNSGAKHVLFVVPSSHSKYQVVNIL
;
A
#
# COMPACT_ATOMS: atom_id res chain seq x y z
N MET A 1 -49.48 -42.56 -30.10
CA MET A 1 -49.18 -42.81 -28.67
C MET A 1 -47.71 -43.19 -28.52
N LYS A 2 -46.89 -42.34 -27.88
CA LYS A 2 -45.87 -42.66 -26.86
C LYS A 2 -44.99 -41.43 -26.63
N GLN A 3 -45.03 -40.96 -25.39
CA GLN A 3 -44.18 -39.95 -24.78
C GLN A 3 -42.78 -40.52 -24.54
N TYR A 4 -41.75 -39.67 -24.63
CA TYR A 4 -40.60 -39.59 -23.71
C TYR A 4 -40.13 -38.11 -23.76
N LEU A 5 -40.57 -37.22 -22.86
CA LEU A 5 -40.01 -36.92 -21.53
C LEU A 5 -38.47 -36.77 -21.53
N VAL A 6 -38.03 -35.50 -21.69
CA VAL A 6 -36.99 -34.67 -21.00
C VAL A 6 -35.95 -35.39 -20.09
N PRO A 7 -34.84 -34.78 -19.56
CA PRO A 7 -34.14 -33.49 -19.81
C PRO A 7 -32.58 -33.59 -19.80
N LEU A 8 -31.88 -32.46 -19.98
CA LEU A 8 -30.75 -31.92 -19.17
C LEU A 8 -29.76 -31.17 -20.09
N LEU A 9 -29.85 -29.85 -20.22
CA LEU A 9 -29.13 -28.89 -19.38
C LEU A 9 -27.66 -29.28 -19.12
N PHE A 10 -26.79 -28.96 -20.08
CA PHE A 10 -25.41 -28.58 -19.78
C PHE A 10 -25.19 -27.15 -20.28
N LEU A 11 -25.81 -26.20 -19.55
CA LEU A 11 -25.25 -24.85 -19.46
C LEU A 11 -23.97 -24.99 -18.65
N LEU A 12 -22.85 -25.28 -19.32
CA LEU A 12 -21.53 -25.11 -18.74
C LEU A 12 -21.29 -23.61 -18.62
N SER A 13 -21.83 -23.05 -17.55
CA SER A 13 -21.40 -21.78 -17.00
C SER A 13 -19.90 -21.86 -16.76
N TRP A 14 -19.11 -21.28 -17.67
CA TRP A 14 -17.78 -20.85 -17.29
C TRP A 14 -17.94 -19.76 -16.25
N SER A 15 -17.85 -20.19 -15.00
CA SER A 15 -17.65 -19.39 -13.82
C SER A 15 -16.51 -18.42 -14.08
N SER A 16 -16.86 -17.17 -14.36
CA SER A 16 -15.96 -16.03 -14.26
C SER A 16 -15.35 -16.09 -12.86
N VAL A 17 -14.11 -16.53 -12.76
CA VAL A 17 -13.35 -16.39 -11.51
C VAL A 17 -13.01 -14.91 -11.41
N ALA A 18 -14.00 -14.12 -11.03
CA ALA A 18 -13.79 -12.75 -10.59
C ALA A 18 -13.00 -12.86 -9.28
N TRP A 19 -11.68 -12.88 -9.39
CA TRP A 19 -10.82 -12.51 -8.28
C TRP A 19 -11.20 -11.07 -7.95
N ALA A 20 -12.15 -10.91 -7.03
CA ALA A 20 -12.42 -9.66 -6.40
C ALA A 20 -11.14 -9.25 -5.68
N GLN A 21 -10.33 -8.43 -6.34
CA GLN A 21 -9.32 -7.62 -5.68
C GLN A 21 -10.11 -6.76 -4.70
N GLN A 22 -10.23 -7.24 -3.47
CA GLN A 22 -10.89 -6.52 -2.41
C GLN A 22 -9.97 -5.36 -2.03
N VAL A 23 -10.10 -4.25 -2.77
CA VAL A 23 -9.44 -2.99 -2.47
C VAL A 23 -10.02 -2.49 -1.16
N ARG A 24 -9.27 -2.63 -0.07
CA ARG A 24 -9.65 -2.03 1.21
C ARG A 24 -9.24 -0.56 1.15
N GLU A 25 -10.21 0.33 0.97
CA GLU A 25 -10.01 1.76 1.12
C GLU A 25 -10.07 2.15 2.60
N LEU A 26 -8.97 2.67 3.11
CA LEU A 26 -8.89 3.26 4.45
C LEU A 26 -8.87 4.78 4.26
N ASN A 27 -9.88 5.51 4.75
CA ASN A 27 -9.94 6.97 4.70
C ASN A 27 -9.45 7.58 6.02
N LEU A 28 -8.26 8.19 6.00
CA LEU A 28 -7.59 8.66 7.20
C LEU A 28 -7.72 10.18 7.32
N LYS A 29 -8.52 10.67 8.29
CA LYS A 29 -8.56 12.09 8.66
C LYS A 29 -7.68 12.31 9.90
N GLY A 30 -6.56 13.02 9.76
CA GLY A 30 -5.70 13.42 10.89
C GLY A 30 -4.83 12.30 11.51
N THR A 31 -4.23 12.58 12.66
CA THR A 31 -3.19 11.79 13.37
C THR A 31 -3.73 10.80 14.41
N THR A 32 -4.83 10.09 14.14
CA THR A 32 -5.49 9.30 15.18
C THR A 32 -5.38 7.79 14.93
N ASN A 33 -4.56 7.13 15.76
CA ASN A 33 -4.51 5.69 16.08
C ASN A 33 -5.01 4.73 15.00
N MET A 34 -4.12 4.35 14.09
CA MET A 34 -4.34 3.20 13.23
C MET A 34 -3.76 1.93 13.84
N GLY A 35 -4.45 0.81 13.59
CA GLY A 35 -3.81 -0.50 13.64
C GLY A 35 -2.74 -0.64 12.55
N PRO A 36 -1.84 -1.63 12.67
CA PRO A 36 -0.78 -1.88 11.70
C PRO A 36 -1.31 -2.07 10.27
N ILE A 37 -0.65 -1.44 9.29
CA ILE A 37 -0.85 -1.71 7.86
C ILE A 37 0.01 -2.90 7.48
N ALA A 38 -0.62 -4.02 7.12
CA ALA A 38 0.07 -5.19 6.60
C ALA A 38 0.55 -4.95 5.16
N VAL A 39 1.83 -5.17 4.89
CA VAL A 39 2.45 -4.99 3.56
C VAL A 39 2.94 -6.34 3.04
N ASP A 40 2.36 -6.81 1.94
CA ASP A 40 2.79 -8.01 1.22
C ASP A 40 3.67 -7.67 -0.02
N PRO A 41 4.24 -8.69 -0.71
CA PRO A 41 5.04 -8.46 -1.93
C PRO A 41 4.27 -7.92 -3.14
N SER A 42 2.96 -8.10 -3.22
CA SER A 42 2.08 -7.48 -4.24
C SER A 42 1.91 -5.98 -3.99
N GLY A 43 2.07 -5.56 -2.73
CA GLY A 43 2.23 -4.17 -2.32
C GLY A 43 0.94 -3.50 -1.84
N VAL A 44 1.14 -2.38 -1.16
CA VAL A 44 0.10 -1.49 -0.64
C VAL A 44 0.30 -0.11 -1.24
N ILE A 45 -0.75 0.50 -1.78
CA ILE A 45 -0.69 1.89 -2.26
C ILE A 45 -1.15 2.81 -1.14
N ILE A 46 -0.37 3.84 -0.84
CA ILE A 46 -0.79 5.02 -0.09
C ILE A 46 -1.09 6.13 -1.08
N HIS A 47 -2.25 6.75 -0.96
CA HIS A 47 -2.71 7.84 -1.82
C HIS A 47 -3.10 9.05 -0.96
N LEU A 48 -2.38 10.15 -1.13
CA LEU A 48 -2.76 11.44 -0.55
C LEU A 48 -3.87 12.08 -1.39
N LYS A 49 -5.00 12.40 -0.77
CA LYS A 49 -6.14 13.03 -1.42
C LYS A 49 -6.02 14.56 -1.36
N ASN A 50 -7.02 15.25 -1.92
CA ASN A 50 -7.17 16.71 -1.80
C ASN A 50 -6.02 17.53 -2.41
N GLY A 51 -5.30 16.97 -3.37
CA GLY A 51 -4.17 17.65 -4.02
C GLY A 51 -2.90 17.68 -3.18
N GLU A 52 -2.88 17.01 -2.02
CA GLU A 52 -1.69 16.89 -1.17
C GLU A 52 -0.60 16.08 -1.88
N LYS A 53 0.64 16.53 -1.70
CA LYS A 53 1.85 15.94 -2.28
C LYS A 53 2.86 15.67 -1.18
N ILE A 54 3.61 14.59 -1.32
CA ILE A 54 4.63 14.17 -0.37
C ILE A 54 5.87 15.02 -0.56
N GLN A 55 6.16 15.87 0.43
CA GLN A 55 7.39 16.67 0.47
C GLN A 55 8.48 15.99 1.30
N GLY A 56 8.10 15.20 2.32
CA GLY A 56 9.04 14.52 3.18
C GLY A 56 8.59 13.09 3.44
N LEU A 57 9.55 12.17 3.47
CA LEU A 57 9.29 10.76 3.71
C LEU A 57 10.40 10.18 4.59
N SER A 58 10.02 9.44 5.63
CA SER A 58 10.95 8.72 6.49
C SER A 58 10.38 7.36 6.85
N LEU A 59 11.20 6.32 6.75
CA LEU A 59 10.85 4.95 7.11
C LEU A 59 11.89 4.40 8.09
N GLN A 60 11.44 3.99 9.27
CA GLN A 60 12.33 3.57 10.35
C GLN A 60 11.79 2.36 11.11
N PRO A 61 12.53 1.24 11.20
CA PRO A 61 13.75 0.90 10.43
C PRO A 61 13.43 0.46 8.99
N PRO A 62 14.19 0.87 7.95
CA PRO A 62 13.86 0.59 6.55
C PRO A 62 14.36 -0.79 6.06
N ASN A 63 14.08 -1.86 6.83
CA ASN A 63 14.82 -3.12 6.69
C ASN A 63 14.08 -4.17 5.86
N GLN A 64 12.75 -4.11 5.79
CA GLN A 64 11.91 -5.10 5.08
C GLN A 64 10.83 -4.47 4.20
N ILE A 65 10.75 -3.14 4.14
CA ILE A 65 9.77 -2.41 3.35
C ILE A 65 10.52 -1.43 2.45
N GLU A 66 10.18 -1.44 1.17
CA GLU A 66 10.64 -0.47 0.19
C GLU A 66 9.50 0.42 -0.26
N LEU A 67 9.84 1.65 -0.63
CA LEU A 67 8.91 2.71 -1.00
C LEU A 67 9.19 3.15 -2.43
N TYR A 68 8.16 3.14 -3.25
CA TYR A 68 8.23 3.50 -4.66
C TYR A 68 7.21 4.59 -4.98
N PRO A 69 7.62 5.78 -5.45
CA PRO A 69 6.66 6.76 -5.96
C PRO A 69 6.00 6.21 -7.22
N LEU A 70 4.66 6.25 -7.27
CA LEU A 70 3.90 5.81 -8.45
C LEU A 70 3.64 6.95 -9.43
N ASP A 71 3.70 8.18 -8.95
CA ASP A 71 3.64 9.41 -9.72
C ASP A 71 4.75 10.35 -9.26
N GLY A 72 5.24 11.25 -10.09
CA GLY A 72 6.25 12.23 -9.66
C GLY A 72 7.57 11.63 -9.15
N GLN A 73 8.27 12.37 -8.28
CA GLN A 73 9.60 12.00 -7.76
C GLN A 73 9.75 12.38 -6.29
N LEU A 74 10.27 11.47 -5.46
CA LEU A 74 10.57 11.76 -4.06
C LEU A 74 11.73 12.72 -3.94
N CYS A 75 11.44 13.92 -3.44
CA CYS A 75 12.42 14.97 -3.26
C CYS A 75 13.02 14.89 -1.87
N SER A 76 14.09 14.11 -1.72
CA SER A 76 14.84 14.09 -0.47
C SER A 76 15.67 15.38 -0.31
N GLY A 77 15.71 15.91 0.91
CA GLY A 77 16.24 17.23 1.24
C GLY A 77 17.58 17.62 0.60
N VAL A 78 17.71 18.94 0.42
CA VAL A 78 18.85 19.72 -0.11
C VAL A 78 18.96 19.79 -1.65
N GLN A 79 18.45 18.83 -2.42
CA GLN A 79 18.44 18.94 -3.88
C GLN A 79 17.08 19.43 -4.40
N THR A 80 17.11 20.49 -5.21
CA THR A 80 15.95 20.90 -6.01
C THR A 80 15.63 19.77 -6.99
N CYS A 81 14.53 19.07 -6.73
CA CYS A 81 13.91 18.23 -7.73
C CYS A 81 13.45 19.07 -8.91
N ASN A 82 13.79 18.64 -10.12
CA ASN A 82 13.18 19.17 -11.34
C ASN A 82 11.80 18.54 -11.61
N GLY A 83 11.41 17.52 -10.83
CA GLY A 83 10.14 16.81 -10.92
C GLY A 83 9.10 17.25 -9.89
N GLN A 84 7.83 16.93 -10.16
CA GLN A 84 6.73 17.16 -9.23
C GLN A 84 6.77 16.14 -8.08
N PRO A 85 6.49 16.56 -6.83
CA PRO A 85 6.40 15.63 -5.71
C PRO A 85 5.23 14.63 -5.90
N PRO A 86 5.36 13.38 -5.42
CA PRO A 86 4.37 12.32 -5.60
C PRO A 86 3.12 12.58 -4.77
N SER A 87 1.96 12.10 -5.21
CA SER A 87 0.77 11.92 -4.35
C SER A 87 0.53 10.46 -3.97
N MET A 88 1.18 9.52 -4.66
CA MET A 88 1.00 8.09 -4.49
C MET A 88 2.34 7.38 -4.22
N LEU A 89 2.33 6.50 -3.21
CA LEU A 89 3.46 5.65 -2.86
C LEU A 89 3.02 4.19 -2.83
N GLN A 90 3.78 3.32 -3.46
CA GLN A 90 3.68 1.89 -3.26
C GLN A 90 4.67 1.45 -2.19
N LEU A 91 4.16 0.70 -1.22
CA LEU A 91 4.92 0.00 -0.20
C LEU A 91 5.00 -1.46 -0.62
N THR A 92 6.22 -2.00 -0.71
CA THR A 92 6.44 -3.39 -1.07
C THR A 92 7.28 -4.07 -0.02
N ARG A 93 6.86 -5.26 0.41
CA ARG A 93 7.70 -6.08 1.28
C ARG A 93 8.85 -6.66 0.49
N VAL A 94 10.05 -6.51 1.03
CA VAL A 94 11.28 -7.12 0.50
C VAL A 94 11.92 -8.04 1.52
N ARG A 95 12.92 -8.80 1.08
CA ARG A 95 13.74 -9.60 1.99
C ARG A 95 14.47 -8.70 2.99
N SER A 96 14.62 -9.19 4.21
CA SER A 96 15.31 -8.46 5.28
C SER A 96 16.73 -8.07 4.88
N LYS A 97 17.03 -6.78 5.01
CA LYS A 97 18.37 -6.21 4.81
C LYS A 97 18.96 -5.82 6.16
N GLN A 98 20.20 -6.22 6.40
CA GLN A 98 20.96 -5.70 7.54
C GLN A 98 21.59 -4.36 7.13
N ILE A 99 21.24 -3.29 7.83
CA ILE A 99 21.76 -1.95 7.59
C ILE A 99 22.68 -1.59 8.74
N LYS A 100 23.97 -1.33 8.44
CA LYS A 100 24.97 -0.98 9.45
C LYS A 100 24.49 0.23 10.28
N GLY A 101 24.56 0.11 11.60
CA GLY A 101 24.16 1.18 12.52
C GLY A 101 22.64 1.37 12.70
N LYS A 102 21.80 0.52 12.10
CA LYS A 102 20.36 0.49 12.38
C LYS A 102 19.96 -0.82 13.04
N ILE A 103 19.25 -0.74 14.15
CA ILE A 103 18.70 -1.91 14.84
C ILE A 103 17.40 -2.29 14.11
N PRO A 104 17.31 -3.48 13.48
CA PRO A 104 16.05 -3.98 12.94
C PRO A 104 15.06 -4.23 14.08
N ASN A 105 13.77 -4.01 13.81
CA ASN A 105 12.73 -4.59 14.64
C ASN A 105 12.66 -6.11 14.36
N ALA A 106 12.48 -6.92 15.40
CA ALA A 106 12.44 -8.37 15.29
C ALA A 106 11.30 -8.89 14.40
N ASP A 107 10.17 -8.19 14.41
CA ASP A 107 8.99 -8.45 13.57
C ASP A 107 9.08 -7.80 12.18
N GLY A 108 10.18 -7.08 11.89
CA GLY A 108 10.38 -6.36 10.63
C GLY A 108 9.47 -5.13 10.46
N SER A 109 8.70 -4.75 11.49
CA SER A 109 7.81 -3.60 11.44
C SER A 109 8.59 -2.29 11.26
N SER A 110 7.91 -1.28 10.74
CA SER A 110 8.49 0.04 10.52
C SER A 110 7.46 1.14 10.77
N MET A 111 7.94 2.30 11.21
CA MET A 111 7.17 3.53 11.24
C MET A 111 7.44 4.32 9.95
N LEU A 112 6.39 4.61 9.20
CA LEU A 112 6.41 5.46 8.03
C LEU A 112 5.86 6.85 8.43
N VAL A 113 6.67 7.88 8.23
CA VAL A 113 6.29 9.27 8.43
C VAL A 113 6.24 9.96 7.07
N ILE A 114 5.08 10.50 6.74
CA ILE A 114 4.83 11.29 5.53
C ILE A 114 4.60 12.75 5.94
N VAL A 115 5.33 13.66 5.32
CA VAL A 115 5.14 15.11 5.45
C VAL A 115 4.64 15.64 4.12
N THR A 116 3.52 16.35 4.14
CA THR A 116 2.88 16.84 2.92
C THR A 116 3.27 18.28 2.60
N ASN A 117 2.84 18.79 1.45
CA ASN A 117 3.09 20.17 1.01
C ASN A 117 2.34 21.24 1.79
N SER A 118 1.25 20.89 2.47
CA SER A 118 0.63 21.77 3.47
C SER A 118 1.35 21.75 4.83
N GLY A 119 2.35 20.87 5.00
CA GLY A 119 3.05 20.67 6.27
C GLY A 119 2.36 19.67 7.21
N ALA A 120 1.28 19.02 6.77
CA ALA A 120 0.64 17.96 7.53
C ALA A 120 1.58 16.76 7.71
N LYS A 121 1.49 16.10 8.86
CA LYS A 121 2.30 14.92 9.20
C LYS A 121 1.41 13.71 9.43
N HIS A 122 1.66 12.64 8.69
CA HIS A 122 0.96 11.37 8.82
C HIS A 122 1.95 10.30 9.27
N VAL A 123 1.64 9.63 10.37
CA VAL A 123 2.46 8.55 10.93
C VAL A 123 1.69 7.25 10.78
N LEU A 124 2.26 6.30 10.04
CA LEU A 124 1.67 4.99 9.78
C LEU A 124 2.60 3.92 10.33
N PHE A 125 2.03 2.93 11.02
CA PHE A 125 2.77 1.75 11.45
C PHE A 125 2.57 0.64 10.41
N VAL A 126 3.66 0.17 9.81
CA VAL A 126 3.64 -0.82 8.72
C VAL A 126 4.30 -2.11 9.18
N VAL A 127 3.70 -3.25 8.83
CA VAL A 127 4.15 -4.57 9.25
C VAL A 127 4.29 -5.47 8.03
N PRO A 128 5.46 -6.09 7.81
CA PRO A 128 5.64 -7.02 6.70
C PRO A 128 4.77 -8.27 6.88
N SER A 129 4.03 -8.65 5.83
CA SER A 129 3.19 -9.84 5.79
C SER A 129 3.55 -10.73 4.60
N SER A 130 3.36 -12.05 4.74
CA SER A 130 3.46 -13.00 3.61
C SER A 130 2.13 -13.13 2.86
N HIS A 131 1.04 -12.74 3.51
CA HIS A 131 -0.33 -12.95 3.06
C HIS A 131 -1.16 -11.74 3.47
N SER A 132 -1.18 -10.70 2.63
CA SER A 132 -2.24 -9.70 2.66
C SER A 132 -2.86 -9.55 1.28
N LYS A 133 -4.06 -8.98 1.25
CA LYS A 133 -4.67 -8.57 -0.01
C LYS A 133 -4.04 -7.24 -0.42
N TYR A 134 -4.04 -6.98 -1.72
CA TYR A 134 -3.74 -5.66 -2.26
C TYR A 134 -4.65 -4.60 -1.60
N GLN A 135 -4.05 -3.51 -1.13
CA GLN A 135 -4.74 -2.48 -0.34
C GLN A 135 -4.40 -1.08 -0.85
N VAL A 136 -5.37 -0.18 -0.77
CA VAL A 136 -5.20 1.25 -1.08
C VAL A 136 -5.59 2.07 0.15
N VAL A 137 -4.61 2.73 0.75
CA VAL A 137 -4.77 3.58 1.93
C VAL A 137 -4.90 5.03 1.48
N ASN A 138 -6.08 5.62 1.66
CA ASN A 138 -6.36 7.01 1.32
C ASN A 138 -6.13 7.91 2.55
N ILE A 139 -5.25 8.89 2.43
CA ILE A 139 -5.03 9.92 3.46
C ILE A 139 -5.76 11.19 3.03
N LEU A 140 -6.64 11.73 3.88
CA LEU A 140 -7.51 12.88 3.64
C LEU A 140 -6.97 14.17 4.23
#